data_AF-A0A956B7M2-F1
#
_entry.id   AF-A0A956B7M2-F1
#
_cell.length_a   1.000
_cell.length_b   1.000
_cell.length_c   1.000
_cell.angle_alpha   90.00
_cell.angle_beta   90.00
_cell.angle_gamma   90.00
#
_symmetry.space_group_name_H-M   'P 1'
#
loop_
_entity.id
_entity.type
_entity.pdbx_description
1 polymer ?
#
loop_
_entity_poly.entity_id
_entity_poly.type
_entity_poly.pdbx_seq_one_letter_code
_entity_poly.pdbx_strand_id
1 'polypeptide(L)'
;MLTRDASCTRDLLWRLELPAGDDATQLADRLAASGWRDRSLLPILRDLEGPDGHRVVIVPRTGRVQLRICYVVPPDARAGAAARLAAALSQPG
;
A
#
# COMPACT_ATOMS: atom_id res chain seq x y z
N MET A 1 -1.00 3.91 11.36
CA MET A 1 -2.47 4.13 11.40
C MET A 1 -3.05 3.97 10.01
N LEU A 2 -4.19 3.28 9.83
CA LEU A 2 -4.85 3.11 8.54
C LEU A 2 -6.07 4.04 8.44
N THR A 3 -6.14 4.86 7.39
CA THR A 3 -7.23 5.84 7.18
C THR A 3 -7.76 5.71 5.76
N ARG A 4 -9.07 5.71 5.58
CA ARG A 4 -9.67 5.78 4.24
C ARG A 4 -9.37 7.13 3.58
N ASP A 5 -9.05 7.14 2.30
CA ASP A 5 -8.94 8.40 1.56
C ASP A 5 -10.33 8.98 1.28
N ALA A 6 -10.62 10.17 1.80
CA ALA A 6 -11.94 10.80 1.70
C ALA A 6 -12.36 11.12 0.25
N SER A 7 -11.41 11.22 -0.69
CA SER A 7 -11.71 11.45 -2.10
C SER A 7 -12.17 10.20 -2.86
N CYS A 8 -12.02 9.01 -2.27
CA CYS A 8 -12.40 7.75 -2.89
C CYS A 8 -13.73 7.23 -2.32
N THR A 9 -14.85 7.57 -2.98
CA THR A 9 -16.21 7.15 -2.59
C THR A 9 -16.45 5.64 -2.67
N ARG A 10 -15.53 4.88 -3.24
CA ARG A 10 -15.62 3.41 -3.42
C ARG A 10 -14.76 2.62 -2.43
N ASP A 11 -14.11 3.26 -1.46
CA ASP A 11 -13.25 2.60 -0.47
C ASP A 11 -12.10 1.78 -1.10
N LEU A 12 -11.64 2.18 -2.28
CA LEU A 12 -10.53 1.51 -2.99
C LEU A 12 -9.17 2.12 -2.65
N LEU A 13 -9.15 3.29 -2.03
CA LEU A 13 -7.91 4.01 -1.69
C LEU A 13 -7.86 4.27 -0.19
N TRP A 14 -6.75 3.83 0.41
CA TRP A 14 -6.48 3.97 1.82
C TRP A 14 -5.07 4.52 2.01
N ARG A 15 -4.88 5.27 3.09
CA ARG A 15 -3.58 5.78 3.52
C ARG A 15 -3.11 4.97 4.71
N LEU A 16 -1.90 4.46 4.62
CA LEU A 16 -1.19 3.83 5.72
C LEU A 16 -0.12 4.80 6.22
N GLU A 17 -0.16 5.09 7.52
CA GLU A 17 0.92 5.74 8.23
C GLU A 17 1.78 4.67 8.89
N LEU A 18 3.05 4.64 8.48
CA LEU A 18 4.05 3.77 9.08
C LEU A 18 4.41 4.29 10.48
N PRO A 19 4.77 3.40 11.42
CA PRO A 19 5.33 3.78 12.71
C PRO A 19 6.54 4.73 12.56
N ALA A 20 6.74 5.60 13.56
CA ALA A 20 7.91 6.47 13.59
C ALA A 20 9.19 5.61 13.64
N GLY A 21 10.06 5.77 12.64
CA GLY A 21 11.30 4.99 12.50
C GLY A 21 11.27 3.94 11.39
N ASP A 22 10.09 3.60 10.85
CA ASP A 22 10.01 2.74 9.66
C ASP A 22 10.40 3.51 8.41
N ASP A 23 11.37 2.97 7.66
CA ASP A 23 11.82 3.56 6.41
C ASP A 23 10.93 3.08 5.24
N ALA A 24 10.18 4.02 4.69
CA ALA A 24 9.35 3.79 3.51
C ALA A 24 10.14 3.25 2.31
N THR A 25 11.44 3.60 2.20
CA THR A 25 12.35 3.07 1.18
C THR A 25 12.60 1.58 1.41
N GLN A 26 12.92 1.19 2.65
CA GLN A 26 13.11 -0.22 3.01
C GLN A 26 11.84 -1.03 2.80
N LEU A 27 10.66 -0.47 3.09
CA LEU A 27 9.39 -1.14 2.78
C LEU A 27 9.26 -1.43 1.28
N ALA A 28 9.58 -0.46 0.43
CA ALA A 28 9.51 -0.65 -1.02
C ALA A 28 10.49 -1.75 -1.50
N ASP A 29 11.71 -1.73 -1.00
CA ASP A 29 12.75 -2.71 -1.36
C ASP A 29 12.38 -4.11 -0.88
N ARG A 30 11.85 -4.26 0.34
CA ARG A 30 11.33 -5.55 0.85
C ARG A 30 10.21 -6.11 -0.02
N LEU A 31 9.27 -5.26 -0.42
CA LEU A 31 8.16 -5.67 -1.26
C LEU A 31 8.64 -6.14 -2.63
N ALA A 32 9.52 -5.38 -3.28
CA ALA A 32 10.13 -5.80 -4.55
C ALA A 32 10.88 -7.14 -4.41
N ALA A 33 11.65 -7.33 -3.33
CA ALA A 33 12.35 -8.58 -3.06
C ALA A 33 11.40 -9.77 -2.79
N SER A 34 10.20 -9.51 -2.25
CA SER A 34 9.17 -10.53 -2.00
C SER A 34 8.36 -10.93 -3.24
N GLY A 35 8.73 -10.41 -4.43
CA GLY A 35 8.09 -10.76 -5.70
C GLY A 35 6.94 -9.85 -6.10
N TRP A 36 6.75 -8.71 -5.42
CA TRP A 36 5.83 -7.68 -5.91
C TRP A 36 6.38 -7.06 -7.19
N ARG A 37 5.50 -6.84 -8.16
CA ARG A 37 5.88 -6.29 -9.45
C ARG A 37 6.02 -4.77 -9.35
N ASP A 38 7.19 -4.26 -9.70
CA ASP A 38 7.40 -2.82 -9.83
C ASP A 38 6.74 -2.26 -11.10
N ARG A 39 5.85 -1.28 -10.90
CA ARG A 39 5.11 -0.55 -11.93
C ARG A 39 5.39 0.95 -11.86
N SER A 40 6.46 1.36 -11.18
CA SER A 40 6.83 2.76 -11.02
C SER A 40 7.06 3.43 -12.37
N LEU A 41 6.31 4.50 -12.66
CA LEU A 41 6.48 5.32 -13.86
C LEU A 41 7.32 6.57 -13.59
N LEU A 42 7.40 6.99 -12.34
CA LEU A 42 8.09 8.20 -11.91
C LEU A 42 9.12 7.84 -10.85
N PRO A 43 10.34 8.41 -10.89
CA PRO A 43 11.40 8.07 -9.95
C PRO A 43 11.10 8.51 -8.51
N ILE A 44 10.13 9.42 -8.32
CA ILE A 44 9.78 10.02 -7.03
C ILE A 44 8.83 9.17 -6.17
N LEU A 45 8.28 8.09 -6.74
CA LEU A 45 7.36 7.18 -6.06
C LEU A 45 7.69 5.75 -6.44
N ARG A 46 7.30 4.81 -5.58
CA ARG A 46 7.30 3.38 -5.87
C ARG A 46 5.86 2.92 -5.99
N ASP A 47 5.54 2.23 -7.06
CA ASP A 47 4.21 1.67 -7.30
C ASP A 47 4.33 0.16 -7.49
N LEU A 48 3.97 -0.58 -6.45
CA LEU A 48 4.22 -2.01 -6.36
C LEU A 48 2.89 -2.76 -6.42
N GLU A 49 2.79 -3.75 -7.29
CA GLU A 49 1.60 -4.59 -7.46
C GLU A 49 1.85 -5.99 -6.88
N GLY A 50 0.98 -6.39 -5.96
CA GLY A 50 1.00 -7.71 -5.34
C GLY A 50 0.25 -8.76 -6.17
N PRO A 51 0.38 -10.06 -5.81
CA PRO A 51 -0.21 -11.17 -6.56
C PRO A 51 -1.75 -11.09 -6.65
N ASP A 52 -2.41 -10.52 -5.64
CA ASP A 52 -3.87 -10.36 -5.59
C ASP A 52 -4.37 -9.12 -6.35
N GLY A 53 -3.51 -8.46 -7.12
CA GLY A 53 -3.81 -7.24 -7.86
C GLY A 53 -3.96 -5.98 -6.99
N HIS A 54 -3.73 -6.10 -5.68
CA HIS A 54 -3.60 -4.94 -4.79
C HIS A 54 -2.33 -4.18 -5.12
N ARG A 55 -2.35 -2.87 -4.90
CA ARG A 55 -1.17 -2.03 -5.14
C ARG A 55 -0.81 -1.21 -3.92
N VAL A 56 0.49 -1.00 -3.74
CA VAL A 56 1.06 -0.18 -2.68
C VAL A 56 1.86 0.92 -3.36
N VAL A 57 1.44 2.16 -3.15
CA VAL A 57 2.15 3.34 -3.65
C VAL A 57 2.88 4.00 -2.50
N ILE A 58 4.18 4.13 -2.61
CA ILE A 58 5.05 4.68 -1.59
C ILE A 58 5.70 5.95 -2.14
N VAL A 59 5.65 7.03 -1.38
CA VAL A 59 6.38 8.27 -1.68
C VAL A 59 7.49 8.41 -0.65
N PRO A 60 8.71 7.91 -0.92
CA PRO A 60 9.78 7.78 0.08
C PRO A 60 10.09 9.10 0.78
N ARG A 61 10.17 10.20 0.02
CA ARG A 61 10.47 11.55 0.54
C ARG A 61 9.49 12.04 1.61
N THR A 62 8.25 11.58 1.58
CA THR A 62 7.21 12.03 2.54
C THR A 62 6.79 10.93 3.51
N GLY A 63 7.34 9.73 3.37
CA GLY A 63 6.89 8.54 4.11
C GLY A 63 5.44 8.12 3.83
N ARG A 64 4.77 8.75 2.85
CA ARG A 64 3.36 8.46 2.56
C ARG A 64 3.24 7.11 1.88
N VAL A 65 2.41 6.24 2.45
CA VAL A 65 2.02 4.96 1.85
C VAL A 65 0.54 4.99 1.54
N GLN A 66 0.18 4.64 0.31
CA GLN A 66 -1.19 4.46 -0.14
C GLN A 66 -1.43 3.00 -0.50
N LEU A 67 -2.51 2.43 0.02
CA LEU A 67 -2.99 1.10 -0.32
C LEU A 67 -4.13 1.25 -1.32
N ARG A 68 -4.01 0.59 -2.47
CA ARG A 68 -5.02 0.54 -3.53
C ARG A 68 -5.58 -0.86 -3.60
N ILE A 69 -6.83 -1.00 -3.19
CA ILE A 69 -7.54 -2.28 -3.17
C ILE A 69 -7.94 -2.65 -4.60
N CYS A 70 -7.78 -3.93 -4.95
CA CYS A 70 -8.17 -4.42 -6.26
C CYS A 70 -9.67 -4.23 -6.47
N TYR A 71 -10.07 -3.75 -7.65
CA TYR A 71 -11.45 -3.37 -7.92
C TYR A 71 -12.43 -4.55 -7.91
N VAL A 72 -11.92 -5.78 -8.05
CA VAL A 72 -12.70 -7.02 -7.97
C VAL A 72 -13.17 -7.34 -6.55
N VAL A 73 -12.59 -6.71 -5.53
CA VAL A 73 -13.01 -6.91 -4.13
C VAL A 73 -14.42 -6.32 -3.94
N PRO A 74 -15.39 -7.12 -3.44
CA PRO A 74 -16.74 -6.66 -3.13
C PRO A 74 -16.74 -5.45 -2.18
N PRO A 75 -17.66 -4.48 -2.34
CA PRO A 75 -17.66 -3.24 -1.55
C PRO A 75 -17.57 -3.44 -0.03
N ASP A 76 -18.34 -4.38 0.51
CA ASP A 76 -18.40 -4.74 1.93
C ASP A 76 -17.10 -5.36 2.45
N ALA A 77 -16.29 -5.98 1.58
CA ALA A 77 -15.03 -6.61 1.93
C ALA A 77 -13.80 -5.68 1.85
N ARG A 78 -13.93 -4.48 1.26
CA ARG A 78 -12.78 -3.60 0.94
C ARG A 78 -12.04 -3.08 2.17
N ALA A 79 -12.77 -2.68 3.20
CA ALA A 79 -12.15 -2.24 4.46
C ALA A 79 -11.35 -3.38 5.11
N GLY A 80 -11.89 -4.60 5.10
CA GLY A 80 -11.19 -5.78 5.58
C GLY A 80 -9.94 -6.12 4.75
N ALA A 81 -10.02 -5.99 3.42
CA ALA A 81 -8.86 -6.16 2.55
C ALA A 81 -7.75 -5.11 2.83
N ALA A 82 -8.14 -3.85 3.02
CA ALA A 82 -7.20 -2.79 3.38
C ALA A 82 -6.52 -3.05 4.72
N ALA A 83 -7.27 -3.50 5.73
CA ALA A 83 -6.72 -3.85 7.04
C ALA A 83 -5.73 -5.02 6.96
N ARG A 84 -6.08 -6.09 6.22
CA ARG A 84 -5.17 -7.24 6.01
C ARG A 84 -3.90 -6.83 5.29
N LEU A 85 -4.02 -6.03 4.23
CA LEU A 85 -2.87 -5.53 3.50
C LEU A 85 -2.00 -4.66 4.40
N ALA A 86 -2.58 -3.73 5.15
CA ALA A 86 -1.83 -2.91 6.11
C ALA A 86 -1.07 -3.75 7.14
N ALA A 87 -1.73 -4.76 7.72
CA ALA A 87 -1.10 -5.66 8.70
C ALA A 87 0.07 -6.44 8.10
N ALA A 88 -0.06 -6.94 6.87
CA ALA A 88 1.02 -7.65 6.18
C ALA A 88 2.25 -6.76 5.94
N LEU A 89 2.05 -5.46 5.71
CA LEU A 89 3.14 -4.50 5.49
C LEU A 89 3.84 -4.04 6.78
N SER A 90 3.16 -4.14 7.93
CA SER A 90 3.69 -3.73 9.23
C SER A 90 4.40 -4.84 10.01
N GLN A 91 4.42 -6.07 9.50
CA GLN A 91 5.22 -7.15 10.09
C GLN A 91 6.69 -6.94 9.70
N PRO A 92 7.63 -6.95 10.66
CA PRO A 92 9.05 -7.03 10.31
C PRO A 92 9.31 -8.38 9.63
N GLY A 93 9.89 -8.32 8.43
CA GLY A 93 10.40 -9.50 7.73
C GLY A 93 11.73 -9.97 8.30
#